data_AF-A0A093XIK0-F1
#
_entry.id   AF-A0A093XIK0-F1
#
_cell.length_a   1.000
_cell.length_b   1.000
_cell.length_c   1.000
_cell.angle_alpha   90.00
_cell.angle_beta   90.00
_cell.angle_gamma   90.00
#
_symmetry.space_group_name_H-M   'P 1'
#
loop_
_entity.id
_entity.type
_entity.pdbx_description
1 polymer ?
#
loop_
_entity_poly.entity_id
_entity_poly.type
_entity_poly.pdbx_seq_one_letter_code
_entity_poly.pdbx_strand_id
1 'polypeptide(L)'
;MICCAMLTALIHMVLDIIICVNFGYARHQRDLPPDLQGSYKTMIVFWLIQIFTKFPLMFSKLSLSLVYRDLLKTADLPIVRICRVANYITMTIVVGFFTAATFVGIFACQPIHKSWYSKEPGHCIDTQIMFNYVTSSVNIVTSFALIAIPLPVLLRTQN
;
A
#
# COMPACT_ATOMS: atom_id res chain seq x y z
N MET A 1 15.91 6.65 5.30
CA MET A 1 14.52 6.21 5.00
C MET A 1 14.12 6.48 3.56
N ILE A 2 14.40 7.66 2.99
CA ILE A 2 14.15 7.96 1.57
C ILE A 2 14.78 6.90 0.65
N CYS A 3 16.06 6.56 0.85
CA CYS A 3 16.73 5.53 0.06
C CYS A 3 16.04 4.15 0.16
N CYS A 4 15.58 3.76 1.36
CA CYS A 4 14.85 2.51 1.54
C CYS A 4 13.51 2.52 0.79
N ALA A 5 12.76 3.63 0.87
CA ALA A 5 11.53 3.81 0.12
C ALA A 5 11.79 3.69 -1.40
N MET A 6 12.82 4.38 -1.91
CA MET A 6 13.20 4.32 -3.32
C MET A 6 13.61 2.91 -3.75
N LEU A 7 14.44 2.21 -2.97
CA LEU A 7 14.85 0.85 -3.28
C LEU A 7 13.65 -0.11 -3.28
N THR A 8 12.79 -0.05 -2.26
CA THR A 8 11.59 -0.91 -2.20
C THR A 8 10.61 -0.62 -3.35
N ALA A 9 10.46 0.64 -3.75
CA ALA A 9 9.61 1.03 -4.87
C ALA A 9 10.19 0.56 -6.21
N LEU A 10 11.50 0.71 -6.43
CA LEU A 10 12.19 0.25 -7.65
C LEU A 10 12.09 -1.26 -7.80
N ILE A 11 12.39 -2.01 -6.73
CA ILE A 11 12.28 -3.48 -6.73
C ILE A 11 10.85 -3.89 -7.06
N HIS A 12 9.86 -3.26 -6.43
CA HIS A 12 8.47 -3.58 -6.69
C HIS A 12 8.05 -3.30 -8.14
N MET A 13 8.47 -2.16 -8.69
CA MET A 13 8.14 -1.79 -10.07
C MET A 13 8.74 -2.78 -11.08
N VAL A 14 9.99 -3.21 -10.87
CA VAL A 14 10.64 -4.23 -11.72
C VAL A 14 9.90 -5.56 -11.65
N LEU A 15 9.51 -5.99 -10.44
CA LEU A 15 8.73 -7.22 -10.26
C LEU A 15 7.37 -7.14 -10.97
N ASP A 16 6.63 -6.04 -10.82
CA ASP A 16 5.35 -5.86 -11.51
C ASP A 16 5.49 -5.91 -13.02
N ILE A 17 6.53 -5.30 -13.61
CA ILE A 17 6.77 -5.36 -15.05
C ILE A 17 6.99 -6.81 -15.51
N ILE A 18 7.85 -7.56 -14.80
CA ILE A 18 8.12 -8.97 -15.12
C ILE A 18 6.83 -9.79 -15.03
N ILE A 19 6.02 -9.55 -14.00
CA ILE A 19 4.79 -10.30 -13.76
C ILE A 19 3.72 -9.94 -14.81
N CYS A 20 3.56 -8.67 -15.16
CA CYS A 20 2.67 -8.20 -16.22
C CYS A 20 3.01 -8.84 -17.58
N VAL A 21 4.30 -8.90 -17.93
CA VAL A 21 4.74 -9.44 -19.22
C VAL A 21 4.58 -10.97 -19.28
N ASN A 22 4.94 -11.69 -18.22
CA ASN A 22 4.96 -13.16 -18.25
C ASN A 22 3.62 -13.81 -17.87
N PHE A 23 2.83 -13.17 -17.00
CA PHE A 23 1.60 -13.75 -16.44
C PHE A 23 0.34 -12.96 -16.82
N GLY A 24 0.46 -11.87 -17.57
CA GLY A 24 -0.68 -11.04 -17.98
C GLY A 24 -1.36 -10.32 -16.80
N TYR A 25 -0.59 -10.03 -15.74
CA TYR A 25 -1.07 -9.26 -14.59
C TYR A 25 -1.65 -7.91 -15.04
N ALA A 26 -2.72 -7.48 -14.38
CA ALA A 26 -3.61 -6.36 -14.75
C ALA A 26 -4.62 -6.59 -15.90
N ARG A 27 -4.63 -7.75 -16.58
CA ARG A 27 -5.74 -8.10 -17.50
C ARG A 27 -6.91 -8.71 -16.74
N HIS A 28 -8.11 -8.58 -17.30
CA HIS A 28 -9.27 -9.26 -16.75
C HIS A 28 -9.03 -10.78 -16.79
N GLN A 29 -9.48 -11.53 -15.78
CA GLN A 29 -9.27 -12.98 -15.74
C GLN A 29 -9.74 -13.70 -17.01
N ARG A 30 -10.70 -13.10 -17.74
CA ARG A 30 -11.25 -13.62 -19.00
C ARG A 30 -10.35 -13.40 -20.21
N ASP A 31 -9.44 -12.43 -20.15
CA ASP A 31 -8.54 -12.04 -21.24
C ASP A 31 -7.15 -12.69 -21.11
N LEU A 32 -6.96 -13.57 -20.12
CA LEU A 32 -5.73 -14.35 -19.97
C LEU A 32 -5.73 -15.52 -20.94
N PRO A 33 -4.56 -15.90 -21.49
CA PRO A 33 -4.42 -17.12 -22.27
C PRO A 33 -4.97 -18.33 -21.48
N PRO A 34 -5.67 -19.27 -22.14
CA PRO A 34 -6.32 -20.40 -21.45
C PRO A 34 -5.33 -21.29 -20.66
N ASP A 35 -4.05 -21.29 -21.02
CA ASP A 35 -2.97 -22.01 -20.32
C ASP A 35 -2.58 -21.35 -18.96
N LEU A 36 -2.81 -20.05 -18.82
CA LEU A 36 -2.51 -19.28 -17.61
C LEU A 36 -3.74 -19.03 -16.73
N GLN A 37 -4.94 -19.24 -17.30
CA GLN A 37 -6.22 -18.98 -16.66
C GLN A 37 -6.47 -19.98 -15.53
N GLY A 38 -6.39 -19.51 -14.29
CA GLY A 38 -6.60 -20.35 -13.09
C GLY A 38 -5.43 -21.28 -12.75
N SER A 39 -4.26 -21.10 -13.37
CA SER A 39 -3.05 -21.85 -13.03
C SER A 39 -2.55 -21.48 -11.63
N TYR A 40 -2.08 -22.48 -10.86
CA TYR A 40 -1.57 -22.28 -9.50
C TYR A 40 -0.38 -21.31 -9.47
N LYS A 41 0.47 -21.33 -10.52
CA LYS A 41 1.63 -20.43 -10.66
C LYS A 41 1.20 -18.98 -10.76
N THR A 42 0.13 -18.73 -11.51
CA THR A 42 -0.46 -17.40 -11.64
C THR A 42 -0.98 -16.97 -10.26
N MET A 43 -1.82 -17.77 -9.61
CA MET A 43 -2.42 -17.40 -8.31
C MET A 43 -1.39 -17.14 -7.21
N ILE A 44 -0.31 -17.93 -7.09
CA ILE A 44 0.72 -17.70 -6.07
C ILE A 44 1.49 -16.38 -6.32
N VAL A 45 1.78 -16.06 -7.58
CA VAL A 45 2.45 -14.80 -7.94
C VAL A 45 1.54 -13.61 -7.65
N PHE A 46 0.24 -13.70 -7.98
CA PHE A 46 -0.77 -12.69 -7.64
C PHE A 46 -0.91 -12.48 -6.12
N TRP A 47 -0.87 -13.55 -5.33
CA TRP A 47 -0.92 -13.46 -3.87
C TRP A 47 0.33 -12.81 -3.29
N LEU A 48 1.52 -13.23 -3.74
CA LEU A 48 2.79 -12.65 -3.31
C LEU A 48 2.87 -11.16 -3.63
N ILE A 49 2.59 -10.77 -4.87
CA ILE A 49 2.74 -9.38 -5.30
C ILE A 49 1.82 -8.45 -4.49
N GLN A 50 0.57 -8.85 -4.20
CA GLN A 50 -0.35 -8.05 -3.38
C GLN A 50 0.16 -7.77 -1.96
N ILE A 51 0.90 -8.72 -1.37
CA ILE A 51 1.55 -8.53 -0.08
C ILE A 51 2.72 -7.57 -0.24
N PHE A 52 3.57 -7.79 -1.25
CA PHE A 52 4.74 -6.95 -1.50
C PHE A 52 4.38 -5.49 -1.81
N THR A 53 3.28 -5.21 -2.52
CA THR A 53 2.83 -3.84 -2.85
C THR A 53 2.59 -2.98 -1.62
N LYS A 54 2.27 -3.57 -0.46
CA LYS A 54 1.98 -2.80 0.76
C LYS A 54 3.22 -2.16 1.37
N PHE A 55 4.39 -2.78 1.22
CA PHE A 55 5.63 -2.25 1.79
C PHE A 55 6.08 -0.94 1.13
N PRO A 56 6.19 -0.83 -0.21
CA PRO A 56 6.50 0.43 -0.88
C PRO A 56 5.49 1.54 -0.56
N LEU A 57 4.20 1.21 -0.44
CA LEU A 57 3.15 2.18 -0.07
C LEU A 57 3.38 2.72 1.34
N MET A 58 3.66 1.85 2.31
CA MET A 58 3.97 2.23 3.68
C MET A 58 5.25 3.08 3.74
N PHE A 59 6.35 2.62 3.14
CA PHE A 59 7.64 3.33 3.18
C PHE A 59 7.59 4.69 2.48
N SER A 60 6.90 4.81 1.35
CA SER A 60 6.72 6.08 0.63
C SER A 60 5.98 7.11 1.48
N LYS A 61 4.86 6.71 2.11
CA LYS A 61 4.08 7.59 2.99
C LYS A 61 4.84 7.99 4.24
N LEU A 62 5.56 7.05 4.85
CA LEU A 62 6.44 7.32 5.99
C LEU A 62 7.53 8.31 5.64
N SER A 63 8.20 8.11 4.50
CA SER A 63 9.25 9.00 4.00
C SER A 63 8.72 10.43 3.87
N LEU A 64 7.55 10.62 3.26
CA LEU A 64 6.92 11.93 3.12
C LEU A 64 6.54 12.56 4.47
N SER A 65 5.94 11.77 5.37
CA SER A 65 5.54 12.22 6.71
C SER A 65 6.75 12.72 7.52
N LEU A 66 7.92 12.11 7.35
CA LEU A 66 9.14 12.50 8.05
C LEU A 66 9.73 13.81 7.51
N VAL A 67 9.73 13.97 6.18
CA VAL A 67 10.13 15.23 5.55
C VAL A 67 9.21 16.36 6.02
N TYR A 68 7.90 16.12 6.08
CA TYR A 68 6.95 17.11 6.61
C TYR A 68 7.15 17.39 8.08
N ARG A 69 7.47 16.38 8.90
CA ARG A 69 7.79 16.60 10.31
C ARG A 69 8.97 17.55 10.45
N ASP A 70 10.01 17.38 9.64
CA ASP A 70 11.21 18.23 9.73
C ASP A 70 10.95 19.63 9.15
N LEU A 71 10.13 19.77 8.10
CA LEU A 71 9.65 21.06 7.60
C LEU A 71 8.81 21.83 8.63
N LEU A 72 7.89 21.15 9.32
CA LEU A 72 7.01 21.73 10.34
C LEU A 72 7.73 22.01 11.67
N LYS A 73 9.01 21.65 11.83
CA LYS A 73 9.81 22.08 12.99
C LYS A 73 10.32 23.51 12.84
N THR A 74 10.52 23.97 11.61
CA THR A 74 11.11 25.29 11.32
C THR A 74 10.12 26.45 11.48
N ALA A 75 8.81 26.17 11.51
CA ALA A 75 7.77 27.20 11.60
C ALA A 75 7.13 27.25 13.00
N ASP A 76 7.30 28.36 13.72
CA ASP A 76 6.73 28.60 15.06
C ASP A 76 5.35 29.29 15.01
N LEU A 77 4.35 28.59 14.46
CA LEU A 77 2.97 29.08 14.40
C LEU A 77 2.00 28.14 15.13
N PRO A 78 0.89 28.65 15.72
CA PRO A 78 -0.10 27.82 16.40
C PRO A 78 -0.75 26.79 15.45
N ILE A 79 -0.94 27.16 14.17
CA ILE A 79 -1.46 26.26 13.13
C ILE A 79 -0.51 25.07 12.88
N VAL A 80 0.81 25.28 13.01
CA VAL A 80 1.83 24.25 12.79
C VAL A 80 1.79 23.19 13.88
N ARG A 81 1.40 23.54 15.11
CA ARG A 81 1.22 22.57 16.19
C ARG A 81 0.10 21.58 15.85
N ILE A 82 -1.00 22.05 15.26
CA ILE A 82 -2.11 21.19 14.80
C ILE A 82 -1.63 20.29 13.65
N CYS A 83 -0.97 20.85 12.64
CA CYS A 83 -0.41 20.08 11.52
C CYS A 83 0.58 19.01 11.99
N ARG A 84 1.39 19.31 13.01
CA ARG A 84 2.35 18.37 13.59
C ARG A 84 1.66 17.17 14.25
N VAL A 85 0.60 17.42 15.04
CA VAL A 85 -0.20 16.35 15.66
C VAL A 85 -0.89 15.52 14.57
N ALA A 86 -1.50 16.16 13.57
CA ALA A 86 -2.14 15.49 12.45
C ALA A 86 -1.15 14.59 11.67
N ASN A 87 0.09 15.04 11.49
CA ASN A 87 1.15 14.26 10.83
C ASN A 87 1.54 13.02 11.66
N TYR A 88 1.70 13.15 12.98
CA TYR A 88 1.98 11.99 13.84
C TYR A 88 0.83 10.97 13.87
N ILE A 89 -0.42 11.45 13.89
CA ILE A 89 -1.61 10.59 13.79
C ILE A 89 -1.60 9.85 12.45
N THR A 90 -1.39 10.57 11.34
CA THR A 90 -1.32 9.98 10.00
C THR A 90 -0.22 8.93 9.90
N MET A 91 0.96 9.22 10.47
CA MET A 91 2.09 8.29 10.50
C MET A 91 1.73 6.99 11.25
N THR A 92 1.07 7.12 12.40
CA THR A 92 0.63 5.98 13.22
C THR A 92 -0.42 5.14 12.49
N ILE A 93 -1.40 5.79 11.85
CA ILE A 93 -2.45 5.13 11.06
C ILE A 93 -1.82 4.36 9.89
N VAL A 94 -0.89 4.97 9.16
CA VAL A 94 -0.21 4.31 8.04
C VAL A 94 0.53 3.05 8.52
N VAL A 95 1.36 3.16 9.55
CA VAL A 95 2.11 1.99 10.05
C VAL A 95 1.16 0.91 10.54
N GLY A 96 0.21 1.26 11.42
CA GLY A 96 -0.71 0.28 12.00
C GLY A 96 -1.60 -0.40 10.96
N PHE A 97 -2.16 0.38 10.03
CA PHE A 97 -3.06 -0.16 9.02
C PHE A 97 -2.32 -1.04 8.00
N PHE A 98 -1.19 -0.57 7.44
CA PHE A 98 -0.47 -1.36 6.44
C PHE A 98 0.16 -2.62 7.02
N THR A 99 0.65 -2.58 8.28
CA THR A 99 1.15 -3.79 8.95
C THR A 99 0.02 -4.79 9.20
N ALA A 100 -1.12 -4.35 9.76
CA ALA A 100 -2.29 -5.20 9.96
C ALA A 100 -2.80 -5.78 8.63
N ALA A 101 -2.90 -4.95 7.58
CA ALA A 101 -3.31 -5.39 6.25
C ALA A 101 -2.34 -6.43 5.67
N THR A 102 -1.02 -6.30 5.90
CA THR A 102 -0.07 -7.33 5.48
C THR A 102 -0.34 -8.67 6.17
N PHE A 103 -0.54 -8.68 7.49
CA PHE A 103 -0.86 -9.91 8.21
C PHE A 103 -2.19 -10.52 7.76
N VAL A 104 -3.23 -9.71 7.61
CA VAL A 104 -4.54 -10.18 7.12
C VAL A 104 -4.42 -10.74 5.69
N GLY A 105 -3.61 -10.13 4.83
CA GLY A 105 -3.38 -10.65 3.48
C GLY A 105 -2.65 -12.00 3.47
N ILE A 106 -1.70 -12.20 4.38
CA ILE A 106 -0.99 -13.48 4.54
C ILE A 106 -1.95 -14.57 5.05
N PHE A 107 -2.81 -14.24 6.00
CA PHE A 107 -3.74 -15.19 6.65
C PHE A 107 -5.18 -15.10 6.12
N ALA A 108 -5.36 -14.62 4.88
CA ALA A 108 -6.70 -14.37 4.31
C ALA A 108 -7.52 -15.65 4.10
N CYS A 109 -6.85 -16.80 3.93
CA CYS A 109 -7.48 -18.11 3.80
C CYS A 109 -7.08 -19.03 4.95
N GLN A 110 -8.04 -19.83 5.41
CA GLN A 110 -7.78 -20.99 6.27
C GLN A 110 -8.20 -22.27 5.52
N PRO A 111 -7.24 -23.13 5.16
CA PRO A 111 -5.78 -23.00 5.32
C PRO A 111 -5.12 -22.05 4.31
N ILE A 112 -3.92 -21.53 4.63
CA ILE A 112 -3.20 -20.48 3.85
C ILE A 112 -2.95 -20.93 2.39
N HIS A 113 -2.67 -22.23 2.19
CA HIS A 113 -2.40 -22.76 0.86
C HIS A 113 -3.59 -22.69 -0.10
N LYS A 114 -4.80 -22.54 0.42
CA LYS A 114 -6.00 -22.34 -0.40
C LYS A 114 -5.94 -21.06 -1.23
N SER A 115 -5.16 -20.06 -0.81
CA SER A 115 -4.97 -18.82 -1.58
C SER A 115 -4.35 -19.04 -2.97
N TRP A 116 -3.57 -20.13 -3.16
CA TRP A 116 -2.97 -20.48 -4.45
C TRP A 116 -3.39 -21.87 -4.98
N TYR A 117 -3.92 -22.75 -4.12
CA TYR A 117 -4.56 -24.02 -4.47
C TYR A 117 -6.08 -23.93 -4.28
N SER A 118 -6.78 -23.47 -5.31
CA SER A 118 -8.23 -23.24 -5.28
C SER A 118 -9.07 -24.53 -5.07
N LYS A 119 -8.50 -25.71 -5.34
CA LYS A 119 -9.20 -27.00 -5.24
C LYS A 119 -9.31 -27.57 -3.81
N GLU A 120 -8.66 -26.96 -2.82
CA GLU A 120 -8.64 -27.47 -1.45
C GLU A 120 -9.84 -27.00 -0.60
N PRO A 121 -10.36 -27.85 0.30
CA PRO A 121 -11.45 -27.49 1.21
C PRO A 121 -10.95 -26.43 2.21
N GLY A 122 -11.79 -25.44 2.49
CA GLY A 122 -11.45 -24.33 3.39
C GLY A 122 -12.30 -23.10 3.17
N HIS A 123 -12.09 -22.07 3.99
CA HIS A 123 -12.79 -20.79 3.86
C HIS A 123 -11.78 -19.67 3.62
N CYS A 124 -12.09 -18.80 2.67
CA CYS A 124 -11.33 -17.59 2.40
C CYS A 124 -12.24 -16.39 2.67
N ILE A 125 -11.69 -15.37 3.31
CA ILE A 125 -12.35 -14.08 3.44
C ILE A 125 -12.46 -13.46 2.04
N ASP A 126 -13.50 -12.65 1.80
CA ASP A 126 -13.63 -11.89 0.56
C ASP A 126 -12.50 -10.87 0.42
N THR A 127 -11.38 -11.31 -0.16
CA THR A 127 -10.19 -10.51 -0.44
C THR A 127 -10.46 -9.42 -1.47
N GLN A 128 -11.50 -9.56 -2.29
CA GLN A 128 -11.80 -8.56 -3.30
C GLN A 128 -12.46 -7.34 -2.66
N ILE A 129 -13.51 -7.56 -1.88
CA ILE A 129 -14.32 -6.46 -1.32
C ILE A 129 -13.68 -5.90 -0.04
N MET A 130 -13.42 -6.75 0.96
CA MET A 130 -12.96 -6.28 2.27
C MET A 130 -11.50 -5.84 2.25
N PHE A 131 -10.65 -6.48 1.45
CA PHE A 131 -9.21 -6.20 1.52
C PHE A 131 -8.76 -5.12 0.54
N ASN A 132 -9.13 -5.24 -0.74
CA ASN A 132 -8.63 -4.32 -1.76
C ASN A 132 -9.33 -2.95 -1.70
N TYR A 133 -10.65 -2.89 -1.53
CA TYR A 133 -11.34 -1.60 -1.44
C TYR A 133 -10.95 -0.84 -0.18
N VAL A 134 -10.95 -1.49 0.99
CA VAL A 134 -10.61 -0.81 2.25
C VAL A 134 -9.16 -0.34 2.24
N THR A 135 -8.21 -1.17 1.76
CA THR A 135 -6.81 -0.75 1.63
C THR A 135 -6.67 0.44 0.68
N SER A 136 -7.39 0.41 -0.45
CA SER A 136 -7.37 1.51 -1.42
C SER A 136 -7.96 2.79 -0.85
N SER A 137 -9.08 2.71 -0.12
CA SER A 137 -9.70 3.85 0.56
C SER A 137 -8.75 4.48 1.57
N VAL A 138 -8.12 3.68 2.44
CA VAL A 138 -7.15 4.18 3.42
C VAL A 138 -5.92 4.77 2.74
N ASN A 139 -5.45 4.16 1.65
CA ASN A 139 -4.36 4.71 0.84
C ASN A 139 -4.71 6.10 0.29
N ILE A 140 -5.91 6.29 -0.25
CA ILE A 140 -6.37 7.58 -0.79
C ILE A 140 -6.50 8.61 0.33
N VAL A 141 -7.20 8.28 1.43
CA VAL A 141 -7.42 9.18 2.57
C VAL A 141 -6.09 9.64 3.17
N THR A 142 -5.15 8.73 3.38
CA THR A 142 -3.82 9.08 3.92
C THR A 142 -3.01 9.94 2.95
N SER A 143 -3.16 9.75 1.63
CA SER A 143 -2.52 10.63 0.64
C SER A 143 -3.10 12.04 0.67
N PHE A 144 -4.42 12.18 0.75
CA PHE A 144 -5.07 13.49 0.91
C PHE A 144 -4.64 14.20 2.20
N ALA A 145 -4.57 13.47 3.31
CA ALA A 145 -4.09 14.01 4.58
C ALA A 145 -2.66 14.56 4.45
N LEU A 146 -1.76 13.80 3.82
CA LEU A 146 -0.38 14.22 3.59
C LEU A 146 -0.29 15.47 2.72
N ILE A 147 -1.11 15.60 1.68
CA ILE A 147 -1.14 16.82 0.84
C ILE A 147 -1.70 18.01 1.62
N ALA A 148 -2.71 17.80 2.46
CA ALA A 148 -3.36 18.87 3.22
C ALA A 148 -2.49 19.46 4.34
N ILE A 149 -1.66 18.63 4.99
CA ILE A 149 -0.83 19.03 6.15
C ILE A 149 0.10 20.24 5.87
N PRO A 150 0.88 20.31 4.78
CA PRO A 150 1.80 21.42 4.52
C PRO A 150 1.14 22.66 3.88
N LEU A 151 -0.05 22.55 3.30
CA LEU A 151 -0.69 23.65 2.56
C LEU A 151 -0.87 24.95 3.37
N PRO A 152 -1.34 24.92 4.63
CA PRO A 152 -1.53 26.14 5.42
C PRO A 152 -0.22 26.90 5.69
N VAL A 153 0.91 26.20 5.75
CA VAL A 153 2.23 26.81 5.97
C VAL A 153 2.72 27.47 4.69
N LEU A 154 2.61 26.78 3.56
CA LEU A 154 3.04 27.28 2.24
C LEU A 154 2.25 28.53 1.81
N LEU A 155 0.93 28.52 2.01
CA LEU A 155 0.07 29.65 1.65
C LEU A 155 0.35 30.91 2.48
N ARG A 156 0.92 30.76 3.68
CA ARG A 156 1.27 31.88 4.56
C ARG A 156 2.63 32.49 4.28
N THR A 157 3.56 31.72 3.69
CA THR A 157 4.91 32.22 3.35
C THR A 157 4.97 32.98 2.02
N GLN A 158 3.92 32.94 1.20
CA GLN A 158 3.84 33.69 -0.06
C GLN A 158 3.13 35.05 0.06
N ASN A 159 2.62 35.39 1.23
CA ASN A 159 2.09 36.71 1.58
C ASN A 159 3.01 37.40 2.58
#